data_AF-A0AAX2T5D4-F1
#
_entry.id   AF-A0AAX2T5D4-F1
#
_cell.length_a   1.000
_cell.length_b   1.000
_cell.length_c   1.000
_cell.angle_alpha   90.00
_cell.angle_beta   90.00
_cell.angle_gamma   90.00
#
_symmetry.space_group_name_H-M   'P 1'
#
loop_
_entity.id
_entity.type
_entity.pdbx_description
1 polymer ?
#
loop_
_entity_poly.entity_id
_entity_poly.type
_entity_poly.pdbx_seq_one_letter_code
_entity_poly.pdbx_strand_id
1 'polypeptide(L)'
;MKRHLNTSYRLVWNHITGTLVVASELARSRGKRAGVAVALSLAAVTSVPALAADKVVQAGETVNDGTLTNHDNQIVFGTANGMTISTGLELGPDSEENTGGQWIQNGGIAGNTTVTTNGRQVVLEGGTASDTVIRDGGGQSLNGLAVNTTLNNRGEQWVHEGGVATGTIINRDGYQSVKSGGLATGTIINTGAEGGPDSDNSYTGQKVQGTAESTTINKNGRQIILFSGLARDTLIYAGGDQSVHGRALNTTLNGGYQYVHRDGLALNTVINEGGWQVVKAGGAAGNTTINQNGELRVHAGGEATAVTQNTGGALVTSTAATVIGTNRLGNFTVENGKADGVVLESGGRLDVLESHSAQNTLVDDGGTLAVSAGGKATSVTITSGGALIADSGATVEGTNASGKFSIDGTSGQASGLLLENGGSFTVNAGGQAGNTTVGHRGTLTLAAGGSLSGRTQLSKGASMVLNGDVVSTGDIVNAGEIRFDNQTTPNAALSRAVAKSNSPVTFHKLTTTNLTGQGGTINMRVRLDGSNASDQLVINGGQATGKTWLAFTNVGNSNLGVATTGQGIRVVDAQNGATTEEGAFALSRPLQAGAFNYTLNRDSDEDWYLRSEN
;
A
#
# COMPACT_ATOMS: atom_id res chain seq x y z
N MET A 1 29.12 -1.98 23.51
CA MET A 1 29.87 -2.19 22.26
C MET A 1 29.47 -3.52 21.64
N LYS A 2 28.56 -3.51 20.66
CA LYS A 2 28.31 -4.65 19.75
C LYS A 2 28.55 -4.10 18.34
N ARG A 3 29.60 -4.59 17.66
CA ARG A 3 29.89 -4.25 16.26
C ARG A 3 28.89 -4.99 15.38
N HIS A 4 28.08 -4.26 14.62
CA HIS A 4 27.31 -4.80 13.51
C HIS A 4 28.30 -5.33 12.45
N LEU A 5 28.31 -6.64 12.24
CA LEU A 5 28.96 -7.27 11.09
C LEU A 5 28.02 -7.14 9.88
N ASN A 6 28.56 -6.72 8.75
CA ASN A 6 27.84 -6.55 7.49
C ASN A 6 27.49 -7.94 6.92
N THR A 7 26.20 -8.25 6.74
CA THR A 7 25.70 -9.57 6.27
C THR A 7 25.36 -9.61 4.78
N SER A 8 25.53 -8.51 4.04
CA SER A 8 25.25 -8.45 2.59
C SER A 8 26.56 -8.33 1.80
N TYR A 9 26.88 -9.38 1.03
CA TYR A 9 27.98 -9.38 0.07
C TYR A 9 27.58 -10.13 -1.21
N ARG A 10 28.17 -9.75 -2.34
CA ARG A 10 28.05 -10.45 -3.61
C ARG A 10 29.38 -11.05 -4.03
N LEU A 11 29.34 -12.24 -4.62
CA LEU A 11 30.52 -12.85 -5.25
C LEU A 11 30.58 -12.40 -6.70
N VAL A 12 31.68 -11.74 -7.09
CA VAL A 12 31.90 -11.28 -8.47
C VAL A 12 33.08 -12.05 -9.05
N TRP A 13 32.90 -12.54 -10.28
CA TRP A 13 33.94 -13.23 -11.02
C TRP A 13 35.01 -12.24 -11.49
N ASN A 14 36.26 -12.43 -11.08
CA ASN A 14 37.38 -11.62 -11.52
C ASN A 14 38.12 -12.31 -12.66
N HIS A 15 38.00 -11.77 -13.88
CA HIS A 15 38.63 -12.30 -15.08
C HIS A 15 40.16 -12.20 -15.11
N ILE A 16 40.77 -11.38 -14.25
CA ILE A 16 42.23 -11.23 -14.17
C ILE A 16 42.83 -12.30 -13.26
N THR A 17 42.16 -12.65 -12.15
CA THR A 17 42.66 -13.63 -11.18
C THR A 17 42.05 -15.02 -11.33
N GLY A 18 41.01 -15.18 -12.16
CA GLY A 18 40.33 -16.46 -12.38
C GLY A 18 39.58 -16.98 -11.14
N THR A 19 39.16 -16.09 -10.24
CA THR A 19 38.56 -16.45 -8.95
C THR A 19 37.31 -15.61 -8.64
N LEU A 20 36.41 -16.18 -7.84
CA LEU A 20 35.28 -15.45 -7.25
C LEU A 20 35.76 -14.62 -6.06
N VAL A 21 35.48 -13.33 -6.07
CA VAL A 21 35.89 -12.40 -5.02
C VAL A 21 34.66 -11.81 -4.33
N VAL A 22 34.71 -11.69 -3.01
CA VAL A 22 33.64 -11.10 -2.18
C VAL A 22 33.67 -9.58 -2.30
N ALA A 23 32.59 -8.97 -2.78
CA ALA A 23 32.39 -7.52 -2.79
C ALA A 23 31.26 -7.14 -1.80
N SER A 24 31.58 -6.30 -0.81
CA SER A 24 30.61 -5.71 0.12
C SER A 24 29.99 -4.45 -0.50
N GLU A 25 28.67 -4.30 -0.44
CA GLU A 25 27.95 -3.13 -1.01
C GLU A 25 28.21 -1.81 -0.27
N LEU A 26 28.88 -1.83 0.88
CA LEU A 26 29.21 -0.62 1.65
C LEU A 26 30.64 -0.10 1.42
N ALA A 27 31.17 -0.18 0.19
CA ALA A 27 32.41 0.52 -0.16
C ALA A 27 32.11 1.97 -0.56
N ARG A 28 31.92 2.84 0.45
CA ARG A 28 32.07 4.28 0.26
C ARG A 28 33.54 4.60 -0.03
N SER A 29 33.77 5.49 -0.99
CA SER A 29 35.04 6.14 -1.34
C SER A 29 35.99 5.43 -2.31
N ARG A 30 36.35 6.22 -3.33
CA ARG A 30 37.42 6.11 -4.31
C ARG A 30 38.65 5.30 -3.84
N GLY A 31 38.91 4.18 -4.51
CA GLY A 31 40.24 3.57 -4.52
C GLY A 31 41.16 4.29 -5.51
N LYS A 32 41.99 5.22 -5.02
CA LYS A 32 43.21 5.65 -5.74
C LYS A 32 44.04 4.40 -6.04
N ARG A 33 44.36 4.14 -7.31
CA ARG A 33 45.40 3.17 -7.65
C ARG A 33 46.76 3.80 -7.37
N ALA A 34 47.51 3.19 -6.46
CA ALA A 34 48.94 3.41 -6.29
C ALA A 34 49.70 2.18 -6.82
N GLY A 35 50.76 2.43 -7.58
CA GLY A 35 51.75 1.45 -8.08
C GLY A 35 51.38 0.85 -9.44
N VAL A 36 52.26 0.73 -10.44
CA VAL A 36 53.71 0.58 -10.41
C VAL A 36 54.27 1.07 -11.77
N ALA A 37 55.35 1.84 -11.73
CA ALA A 37 56.14 2.18 -12.90
C ALA A 37 56.84 0.91 -13.42
N VAL A 38 56.41 0.40 -14.57
CA VAL A 38 57.20 -0.51 -15.40
C VAL A 38 57.80 0.34 -16.51
N ALA A 39 59.11 0.53 -16.47
CA ALA A 39 59.88 1.15 -17.53
C ALA A 39 59.92 0.20 -18.74
N LEU A 40 58.98 0.37 -19.66
CA LEU A 40 59.09 -0.11 -21.04
C LEU A 40 59.38 1.13 -21.90
N SER A 41 60.64 1.29 -22.27
CA SER A 41 61.10 2.28 -23.24
C SER A 41 60.50 1.96 -24.60
N LEU A 42 59.39 2.62 -24.93
CA LEU A 42 58.96 2.81 -26.30
C LEU A 42 58.80 4.31 -26.49
N ALA A 43 59.70 4.91 -27.27
CA ALA A 43 59.61 6.29 -27.70
C ALA A 43 58.39 6.44 -28.61
N ALA A 44 57.23 6.69 -28.01
CA ALA A 44 56.08 7.29 -28.67
C ALA A 44 56.06 8.75 -28.24
N VAL A 45 56.23 9.63 -29.23
CA VAL A 45 56.10 11.09 -29.12
C VAL A 45 54.89 11.42 -28.26
N THR A 46 55.11 11.93 -27.03
CA THR A 46 54.05 12.56 -26.27
C THR A 46 53.76 13.89 -26.95
N SER A 47 52.89 13.87 -27.95
CA SER A 47 52.16 15.07 -28.31
C SER A 47 51.36 15.45 -27.07
N VAL A 48 51.79 16.52 -26.40
CA VAL A 48 50.90 17.31 -25.55
C VAL A 48 49.60 17.47 -26.35
N PRO A 49 48.41 17.15 -25.83
CA PRO A 49 47.20 17.45 -26.56
C PRO A 49 47.25 18.94 -26.87
N ALA A 50 47.38 19.28 -28.15
CA ALA A 50 47.22 20.65 -28.57
C ALA A 50 45.81 21.03 -28.12
N LEU A 51 45.70 22.02 -27.24
CA LEU A 51 44.43 22.65 -26.91
C LEU A 51 43.75 22.95 -28.26
N ALA A 52 42.66 22.25 -28.56
CA ALA A 52 41.86 22.56 -29.72
C ALA A 52 41.46 24.03 -29.59
N ALA A 53 41.79 24.84 -30.60
CA ALA A 53 41.48 26.26 -30.56
C ALA A 53 39.96 26.44 -30.47
N ASP A 54 39.51 27.31 -29.56
CA ASP A 54 38.09 27.58 -29.36
C ASP A 54 37.44 28.05 -30.68
N LYS A 55 36.37 27.36 -31.10
CA LYS A 55 35.56 27.80 -32.25
C LYS A 55 34.60 28.90 -31.78
N VAL A 56 34.87 30.15 -32.16
CA VAL A 56 34.01 31.28 -31.79
C VAL A 56 33.01 31.56 -32.90
N VAL A 57 31.72 31.62 -32.58
CA VAL A 57 30.64 32.11 -33.44
C VAL A 57 30.34 33.54 -33.02
N GLN A 58 30.72 34.51 -33.84
CA GLN A 58 30.62 35.94 -33.51
C GLN A 58 29.17 36.44 -33.56
N ALA A 59 28.90 37.58 -32.93
CA ALA A 59 27.59 38.21 -33.01
C ALA A 59 27.18 38.47 -34.47
N GLY A 60 25.95 38.10 -34.84
CA GLY A 60 25.44 38.18 -36.21
C GLY A 60 25.89 37.04 -37.13
N GLU A 61 26.84 36.21 -36.71
CA GLU A 61 27.23 35.00 -37.43
C GLU A 61 26.22 33.89 -37.16
N THR A 62 25.95 33.06 -38.18
CA THR A 62 25.19 31.83 -38.04
C THR A 62 26.01 30.66 -38.54
N VAL A 63 26.21 29.66 -37.68
CA VAL A 63 26.83 28.38 -38.04
C VAL A 63 25.76 27.29 -37.97
N ASN A 64 25.71 26.44 -38.99
CA ASN A 64 24.82 25.29 -39.03
C ASN A 64 25.65 24.01 -39.03
N ASP A 65 25.16 23.04 -38.26
CA ASP A 65 25.68 21.69 -38.14
C ASP A 65 27.16 21.61 -37.67
N GLY A 66 27.56 20.40 -37.30
CA GLY A 66 28.90 20.11 -36.85
C GLY A 66 28.92 19.28 -35.58
N THR A 67 30.11 18.82 -35.19
CA THR A 67 30.28 17.99 -34.01
C THR A 67 31.44 18.50 -33.17
N LEU A 68 31.22 18.64 -31.86
CA LEU A 68 32.29 18.90 -30.89
C LEU A 68 32.71 17.59 -30.23
N THR A 69 34.00 17.29 -30.25
CA THR A 69 34.60 16.07 -29.68
C THR A 69 35.90 16.40 -28.96
N ASN A 70 36.54 15.46 -28.26
CA ASN A 70 37.94 15.61 -27.81
C ASN A 70 38.28 16.92 -27.07
N HIS A 71 37.38 17.39 -26.20
CA HIS A 71 37.48 18.65 -25.45
C HIS A 71 37.43 19.94 -26.30
N ASP A 72 36.93 19.86 -27.55
CA ASP A 72 36.64 21.03 -28.38
C ASP A 72 35.67 21.99 -27.66
N ASN A 73 35.97 23.28 -27.70
CA ASN A 73 35.04 24.33 -27.25
C ASN A 73 34.42 25.05 -28.44
N GLN A 74 33.12 25.34 -28.34
CA GLN A 74 32.45 26.33 -29.19
C GLN A 74 31.90 27.46 -28.31
N ILE A 75 32.33 28.69 -28.55
CA ILE A 75 31.84 29.88 -27.85
C ILE A 75 30.88 30.64 -28.78
N VAL A 76 29.62 30.78 -28.37
CA VAL A 76 28.54 31.29 -29.24
C VAL A 76 28.04 32.65 -28.74
N PHE A 77 28.39 33.72 -29.46
CA PHE A 77 27.80 35.06 -29.33
C PHE A 77 26.75 35.33 -30.43
N GLY A 78 26.82 34.60 -31.55
CA GLY A 78 25.84 34.62 -32.65
C GLY A 78 24.82 33.48 -32.54
N THR A 79 24.57 32.78 -33.66
CA THR A 79 23.65 31.63 -33.72
C THR A 79 24.39 30.35 -34.12
N ALA A 80 24.19 29.27 -33.36
CA ALA A 80 24.67 27.93 -33.71
C ALA A 80 23.48 26.96 -33.79
N ASN A 81 23.24 26.36 -34.95
CA ASN A 81 22.08 25.50 -35.19
C ASN A 81 22.49 24.07 -35.56
N GLY A 82 21.78 23.05 -35.08
CA GLY A 82 22.00 21.65 -35.48
C GLY A 82 23.31 21.02 -34.97
N MET A 83 23.95 21.63 -33.96
CA MET A 83 25.22 21.14 -33.44
C MET A 83 25.04 19.81 -32.69
N THR A 84 25.96 18.86 -32.89
CA THR A 84 26.09 17.66 -32.05
C THR A 84 27.22 17.83 -31.05
N ILE A 85 26.95 17.73 -29.75
CA ILE A 85 27.93 17.92 -28.68
C ILE A 85 28.22 16.57 -28.03
N SER A 86 29.45 16.09 -28.16
CA SER A 86 29.91 14.80 -27.63
C SER A 86 31.15 14.94 -26.75
N THR A 87 31.38 16.14 -26.21
CA THR A 87 32.46 16.46 -25.29
C THR A 87 32.08 17.52 -24.26
N GLY A 88 32.80 17.60 -23.14
CA GLY A 88 32.57 18.57 -22.06
C GLY A 88 32.01 17.99 -20.77
N LEU A 89 31.72 16.68 -20.70
CA LEU A 89 31.17 15.97 -19.54
C LEU A 89 31.83 14.59 -19.32
N GLU A 90 33.01 14.35 -19.87
CA GLU A 90 33.73 13.06 -19.79
C GLU A 90 33.97 12.58 -18.36
N LEU A 91 34.16 13.51 -17.42
CA LEU A 91 34.43 13.21 -16.01
C LEU A 91 33.14 13.16 -15.16
N GLY A 92 31.97 13.30 -15.80
CA GLY A 92 30.66 13.33 -15.16
C GLY A 92 30.30 14.70 -14.55
N PRO A 93 29.04 14.87 -14.11
CA PRO A 93 28.52 16.16 -13.67
C PRO A 93 29.06 16.67 -12.33
N ASP A 94 29.66 15.80 -11.52
CA ASP A 94 30.25 16.16 -10.21
C ASP A 94 31.71 16.64 -10.30
N SER A 95 32.28 16.70 -11.52
CA SER A 95 33.67 17.09 -11.74
C SER A 95 33.77 18.51 -12.29
N GLU A 96 34.48 19.38 -11.57
CA GLU A 96 34.87 20.72 -12.03
C GLU A 96 36.03 20.70 -13.03
N GLU A 97 36.65 19.52 -13.27
CA GLU A 97 37.79 19.35 -14.18
C GLU A 97 37.36 19.09 -15.64
N ASN A 98 36.06 19.07 -15.94
CA ASN A 98 35.58 18.90 -17.31
C ASN A 98 36.01 20.09 -18.20
N THR A 99 36.38 19.80 -19.44
CA THR A 99 36.74 20.79 -20.46
C THR A 99 36.12 20.43 -21.80
N GLY A 100 35.87 21.42 -22.64
CA GLY A 100 35.12 21.25 -23.89
C GLY A 100 33.64 21.59 -23.74
N GLY A 101 32.94 21.54 -24.87
CA GLY A 101 31.49 21.72 -24.97
C GLY A 101 31.06 23.00 -25.69
N GLN A 102 29.75 23.22 -25.74
CA GLN A 102 29.16 24.40 -26.36
C GLN A 102 28.76 25.42 -25.29
N TRP A 103 29.30 26.64 -25.39
CA TRP A 103 29.10 27.74 -24.44
C TRP A 103 28.32 28.86 -25.11
N ILE A 104 27.04 29.00 -24.74
CA ILE A 104 26.14 30.01 -25.27
C ILE A 104 26.26 31.23 -24.38
N GLN A 105 26.84 32.29 -24.93
CA GLN A 105 27.13 33.55 -24.24
C GLN A 105 25.90 34.46 -24.25
N ASN A 106 26.00 35.60 -23.56
CA ASN A 106 24.97 36.64 -23.58
C ASN A 106 24.65 37.07 -25.03
N GLY A 107 23.38 37.02 -25.42
CA GLY A 107 22.91 37.31 -26.78
C GLY A 107 23.09 36.16 -27.79
N GLY A 108 23.84 35.11 -27.40
CA GLY A 108 24.02 33.92 -28.21
C GLY A 108 22.78 33.03 -28.24
N ILE A 109 22.56 32.35 -29.37
CA ILE A 109 21.43 31.45 -29.59
C ILE A 109 21.94 30.09 -30.06
N ALA A 110 21.54 29.02 -29.39
CA ALA A 110 21.70 27.65 -29.87
C ALA A 110 20.34 27.05 -30.22
N GLY A 111 20.21 26.53 -31.45
CA GLY A 111 18.99 25.87 -31.93
C GLY A 111 19.26 24.42 -32.30
N ASN A 112 18.31 23.53 -32.03
CA ASN A 112 18.34 22.13 -32.47
C ASN A 112 19.63 21.38 -32.07
N THR A 113 20.25 21.77 -30.95
CA THR A 113 21.47 21.12 -30.47
C THR A 113 21.16 19.71 -29.97
N THR A 114 21.94 18.72 -30.39
CA THR A 114 21.90 17.37 -29.83
C THR A 114 23.09 17.15 -28.91
N VAL A 115 22.84 16.97 -27.61
CA VAL A 115 23.87 16.68 -26.59
C VAL A 115 23.86 15.19 -26.30
N THR A 116 24.95 14.51 -26.60
CA THR A 116 25.08 13.04 -26.47
C THR A 116 25.87 12.65 -25.22
N THR A 117 26.22 11.37 -25.08
CA THR A 117 27.21 10.90 -24.09
C THR A 117 28.45 11.79 -24.08
N ASN A 118 28.90 12.16 -22.88
CA ASN A 118 30.00 13.10 -22.59
C ASN A 118 29.79 14.53 -23.12
N GLY A 119 28.67 14.83 -23.78
CA GLY A 119 28.37 16.17 -24.26
C GLY A 119 27.96 17.10 -23.14
N ARG A 120 28.48 18.33 -23.15
CA ARG A 120 28.03 19.41 -22.28
C ARG A 120 27.68 20.66 -23.06
N GLN A 121 26.44 21.12 -22.88
CA GLN A 121 26.01 22.45 -23.29
C GLN A 121 25.92 23.36 -22.06
N VAL A 122 26.46 24.57 -22.16
CA VAL A 122 26.43 25.58 -21.09
C VAL A 122 25.72 26.81 -21.64
N VAL A 123 24.56 27.12 -21.08
CA VAL A 123 23.79 28.31 -21.44
C VAL A 123 23.99 29.34 -20.34
N LEU A 124 24.85 30.32 -20.59
CA LEU A 124 25.16 31.37 -19.63
C LEU A 124 24.03 32.40 -19.55
N GLU A 125 24.11 33.31 -18.57
CA GLU A 125 23.17 34.41 -18.42
C GLU A 125 23.05 35.23 -19.72
N GLY A 126 21.81 35.51 -20.15
CA GLY A 126 21.50 36.18 -21.40
C GLY A 126 21.62 35.31 -22.66
N GLY A 127 22.12 34.08 -22.56
CA GLY A 127 22.13 33.10 -23.65
C GLY A 127 20.79 32.35 -23.77
N THR A 128 20.48 31.88 -24.98
CA THR A 128 19.25 31.10 -25.26
C THR A 128 19.58 29.77 -25.95
N ALA A 129 19.03 28.68 -25.45
CA ALA A 129 18.98 27.40 -26.14
C ALA A 129 17.52 27.04 -26.49
N SER A 130 17.31 26.50 -27.69
CA SER A 130 15.99 26.10 -28.18
C SER A 130 16.04 24.72 -28.82
N ASP A 131 14.98 23.94 -28.61
CA ASP A 131 14.77 22.62 -29.20
C ASP A 131 15.97 21.67 -29.00
N THR A 132 16.61 21.77 -27.81
CA THR A 132 17.78 20.97 -27.47
C THR A 132 17.36 19.55 -27.12
N VAL A 133 18.00 18.55 -27.72
CA VAL A 133 17.81 17.12 -27.37
C VAL A 133 19.01 16.64 -26.59
N ILE A 134 18.80 16.22 -25.34
CA ILE A 134 19.84 15.71 -24.45
C ILE A 134 19.60 14.23 -24.23
N ARG A 135 20.62 13.40 -24.49
CA ARG A 135 20.50 11.95 -24.40
C ARG A 135 21.76 11.24 -23.96
N ASP A 136 21.57 10.02 -23.49
CA ASP A 136 22.63 9.03 -23.25
C ASP A 136 23.67 9.50 -22.20
N GLY A 137 23.21 10.24 -21.19
CA GLY A 137 24.07 10.83 -20.14
C GLY A 137 24.68 12.19 -20.48
N GLY A 138 24.33 12.80 -21.61
CA GLY A 138 24.70 14.20 -21.90
C GLY A 138 24.04 15.19 -20.93
N GLY A 139 24.58 16.41 -20.86
CA GLY A 139 24.13 17.41 -19.90
C GLY A 139 24.00 18.84 -20.44
N GLN A 140 23.00 19.57 -19.96
CA GLN A 140 22.88 21.03 -20.12
C GLN A 140 22.96 21.73 -18.76
N SER A 141 23.94 22.61 -18.60
CA SER A 141 24.06 23.53 -17.47
C SER A 141 23.43 24.86 -17.86
N LEU A 142 22.35 25.23 -17.18
CA LEU A 142 21.47 26.34 -17.58
C LEU A 142 21.48 27.47 -16.53
N ASN A 143 22.07 28.60 -16.90
CA ASN A 143 22.01 29.89 -16.20
C ASN A 143 21.23 30.96 -16.99
N GLY A 144 21.03 30.76 -18.30
CA GLY A 144 20.18 31.58 -19.17
C GLY A 144 18.80 30.98 -19.41
N LEU A 145 18.33 31.01 -20.67
CA LEU A 145 17.03 30.49 -21.10
C LEU A 145 17.16 29.20 -21.92
N ALA A 146 16.39 28.17 -21.59
CA ALA A 146 16.19 27.00 -22.44
C ALA A 146 14.71 26.80 -22.76
N VAL A 147 14.38 26.58 -24.03
CA VAL A 147 13.00 26.38 -24.51
C VAL A 147 12.89 25.04 -25.23
N ASN A 148 11.87 24.25 -24.90
CA ASN A 148 11.54 22.95 -25.52
C ASN A 148 12.66 21.90 -25.44
N THR A 149 13.41 21.87 -24.33
CA THR A 149 14.44 20.84 -24.14
C THR A 149 13.79 19.46 -24.01
N THR A 150 14.32 18.44 -24.70
CA THR A 150 13.90 17.03 -24.54
C THR A 150 15.02 16.21 -23.88
N LEU A 151 14.71 15.55 -22.76
CA LEU A 151 15.64 14.68 -22.02
C LEU A 151 15.27 13.22 -22.23
N ASN A 152 16.19 12.42 -22.77
CA ASN A 152 16.00 10.98 -22.99
C ASN A 152 17.18 10.18 -22.44
N ASN A 153 16.99 8.92 -22.09
CA ASN A 153 18.07 7.96 -21.77
C ASN A 153 19.15 8.54 -20.83
N ARG A 154 18.76 9.06 -19.65
CA ARG A 154 19.68 9.72 -18.69
C ARG A 154 20.23 11.06 -19.13
N GLY A 155 19.65 11.72 -20.13
CA GLY A 155 19.95 13.12 -20.44
C GLY A 155 19.60 14.03 -19.27
N GLU A 156 20.49 14.95 -18.94
CA GLU A 156 20.39 15.78 -17.75
C GLU A 156 20.27 17.28 -18.08
N GLN A 157 19.39 17.98 -17.35
CA GLN A 157 19.33 19.43 -17.36
C GLN A 157 19.42 19.96 -15.93
N TRP A 158 20.43 20.79 -15.66
CA TRP A 158 20.61 21.45 -14.38
C TRP A 158 20.26 22.93 -14.54
N VAL A 159 19.12 23.33 -13.99
CA VAL A 159 18.66 24.72 -13.97
C VAL A 159 19.25 25.38 -12.73
N HIS A 160 20.25 26.24 -12.94
CA HIS A 160 20.96 26.96 -11.89
C HIS A 160 20.20 28.23 -11.48
N GLU A 161 20.73 28.95 -10.49
CA GLU A 161 20.24 30.27 -10.09
C GLU A 161 20.14 31.22 -11.30
N GLY A 162 18.99 31.88 -11.45
CA GLY A 162 18.68 32.76 -12.58
C GLY A 162 18.30 32.05 -13.88
N GLY A 163 18.59 30.74 -13.99
CA GLY A 163 18.23 29.93 -15.15
C GLY A 163 16.74 29.66 -15.26
N VAL A 164 16.23 29.67 -16.50
CA VAL A 164 14.82 29.42 -16.81
C VAL A 164 14.69 28.32 -17.87
N ALA A 165 14.04 27.21 -17.53
CA ALA A 165 13.69 26.15 -18.47
C ALA A 165 12.18 26.17 -18.76
N THR A 166 11.79 26.35 -20.02
CA THR A 166 10.38 26.37 -20.45
C THR A 166 10.09 25.19 -21.36
N GLY A 167 9.05 24.41 -21.05
CA GLY A 167 8.57 23.31 -21.90
C GLY A 167 9.51 22.10 -21.95
N THR A 168 10.30 21.85 -20.90
CA THR A 168 11.16 20.66 -20.87
C THR A 168 10.31 19.38 -20.84
N ILE A 169 10.61 18.43 -21.73
CA ILE A 169 10.00 17.09 -21.75
C ILE A 169 11.02 16.08 -21.19
N ILE A 170 10.67 15.41 -20.10
CA ILE A 170 11.51 14.40 -19.45
C ILE A 170 10.97 13.01 -19.76
N ASN A 171 11.62 12.32 -20.70
CA ASN A 171 11.29 10.95 -21.09
C ASN A 171 12.19 9.95 -20.36
N ARG A 172 12.08 8.66 -20.73
CA ARG A 172 12.75 7.50 -20.13
C ARG A 172 14.12 7.80 -19.53
N ASP A 173 14.24 7.63 -18.22
CA ASP A 173 15.44 7.83 -17.41
C ASP A 173 16.05 9.26 -17.44
N GLY A 174 15.42 10.24 -18.10
CA GLY A 174 15.87 11.63 -18.12
C GLY A 174 15.74 12.31 -16.76
N TYR A 175 16.52 13.38 -16.55
CA TYR A 175 16.61 14.04 -15.26
C TYR A 175 16.70 15.57 -15.37
N GLN A 176 15.77 16.29 -14.74
CA GLN A 176 15.85 17.73 -14.57
C GLN A 176 16.06 18.08 -13.09
N SER A 177 17.09 18.84 -12.78
CA SER A 177 17.36 19.38 -11.45
C SER A 177 17.18 20.88 -11.46
N VAL A 178 16.12 21.37 -10.81
CA VAL A 178 15.84 22.79 -10.61
C VAL A 178 16.47 23.21 -9.30
N LYS A 179 17.66 23.81 -9.35
CA LYS A 179 18.42 24.23 -8.17
C LYS A 179 17.81 25.47 -7.53
N SER A 180 18.31 25.84 -6.34
CA SER A 180 17.90 27.08 -5.67
C SER A 180 18.03 28.28 -6.62
N GLY A 181 16.99 29.11 -6.68
CA GLY A 181 16.93 30.28 -7.57
C GLY A 181 16.65 29.97 -9.06
N GLY A 182 16.57 28.70 -9.46
CA GLY A 182 16.18 28.30 -10.81
C GLY A 182 14.66 28.18 -10.98
N LEU A 183 14.18 28.34 -12.21
CA LEU A 183 12.77 28.23 -12.58
C LEU A 183 12.56 27.21 -13.73
N ALA A 184 11.61 26.30 -13.56
CA ALA A 184 11.10 25.47 -14.64
C ALA A 184 9.60 25.71 -14.84
N THR A 185 9.16 25.92 -16.08
CA THR A 185 7.76 26.16 -16.43
C THR A 185 7.29 25.18 -17.50
N GLY A 186 6.08 24.64 -17.37
CA GLY A 186 5.48 23.76 -18.37
C GLY A 186 6.23 22.43 -18.56
N THR A 187 6.94 21.95 -17.54
CA THR A 187 7.66 20.66 -17.61
C THR A 187 6.66 19.51 -17.78
N ILE A 188 6.93 18.59 -18.70
CA ILE A 188 6.20 17.33 -18.88
C ILE A 188 7.08 16.17 -18.41
N ILE A 189 6.63 15.41 -17.43
CA ILE A 189 7.40 14.31 -16.82
C ILE A 189 6.78 12.95 -17.16
N ASN A 190 7.54 12.10 -17.83
CA ASN A 190 7.12 10.77 -18.31
C ASN A 190 7.97 9.61 -17.73
N THR A 191 8.81 9.88 -16.71
CA THR A 191 9.71 8.89 -16.07
C THR A 191 10.00 9.23 -14.61
N GLY A 192 10.54 8.25 -13.88
CA GLY A 192 11.05 8.39 -12.52
C GLY A 192 10.27 7.60 -11.45
N ALA A 193 9.04 7.17 -11.75
CA ALA A 193 8.16 6.42 -10.85
C ALA A 193 7.98 4.94 -11.25
N GLU A 194 8.82 4.38 -12.12
CA GLU A 194 8.69 3.00 -12.60
C GLU A 194 8.78 1.93 -11.49
N GLY A 195 9.37 2.28 -10.33
CA GLY A 195 9.41 1.41 -9.14
C GLY A 195 8.25 1.61 -8.16
N GLY A 196 7.26 2.45 -8.51
CA GLY A 196 6.17 2.86 -7.64
C GLY A 196 6.53 4.00 -6.69
N PRO A 197 5.58 4.41 -5.84
CA PRO A 197 5.65 5.65 -5.06
C PRO A 197 6.75 5.70 -3.99
N ASP A 198 7.14 4.53 -3.47
CA ASP A 198 8.20 4.38 -2.46
C ASP A 198 9.57 4.03 -3.09
N SER A 199 9.72 4.14 -4.42
CA SER A 199 11.01 3.91 -5.07
C SER A 199 12.01 5.03 -4.79
N ASP A 200 13.24 4.64 -4.46
CA ASP A 200 14.38 5.54 -4.16
C ASP A 200 15.03 6.13 -5.43
N ASN A 201 14.23 6.39 -6.46
CA ASN A 201 14.68 6.97 -7.72
C ASN A 201 15.04 8.45 -7.51
N SER A 202 16.31 8.70 -7.20
CA SER A 202 16.85 10.04 -6.89
C SER A 202 17.46 10.78 -8.09
N TYR A 203 17.61 10.10 -9.24
CA TYR A 203 18.31 10.61 -10.44
C TYR A 203 17.48 10.49 -11.74
N THR A 204 16.15 10.50 -11.64
CA THR A 204 15.22 10.46 -12.78
C THR A 204 14.01 11.33 -12.48
N GLY A 205 13.31 11.82 -13.51
CA GLY A 205 12.19 12.74 -13.36
C GLY A 205 12.64 14.18 -13.07
N GLN A 206 11.86 14.92 -12.28
CA GLN A 206 12.18 16.31 -11.90
C GLN A 206 12.46 16.43 -10.40
N LYS A 207 13.58 17.05 -10.03
CA LYS A 207 13.91 17.41 -8.65
C LYS A 207 13.90 18.93 -8.49
N VAL A 208 13.18 19.42 -7.48
CA VAL A 208 12.91 20.85 -7.29
C VAL A 208 13.46 21.33 -5.95
N GLN A 209 14.50 22.15 -5.99
CA GLN A 209 15.00 22.98 -4.89
C GLN A 209 14.68 24.47 -5.10
N GLY A 210 14.51 24.89 -6.36
CA GLY A 210 14.00 26.20 -6.77
C GLY A 210 12.49 26.18 -6.96
N THR A 211 12.01 26.69 -8.11
CA THR A 211 10.58 26.78 -8.43
C THR A 211 10.22 25.98 -9.69
N ALA A 212 9.15 25.20 -9.63
CA ALA A 212 8.51 24.58 -10.80
C ALA A 212 7.05 25.06 -10.94
N GLU A 213 6.61 25.41 -12.14
CA GLU A 213 5.26 25.93 -12.40
C GLU A 213 4.62 25.20 -13.59
N SER A 214 3.31 24.94 -13.49
CA SER A 214 2.53 24.31 -14.57
C SER A 214 3.09 22.94 -15.00
N THR A 215 3.61 22.16 -14.05
CA THR A 215 4.17 20.83 -14.32
C THR A 215 3.04 19.84 -14.62
N THR A 216 3.19 19.05 -15.68
CA THR A 216 2.34 17.87 -15.96
C THR A 216 3.13 16.60 -15.66
N ILE A 217 2.59 15.76 -14.79
CA ILE A 217 3.16 14.46 -14.43
C ILE A 217 2.28 13.37 -15.03
N ASN A 218 2.78 12.69 -16.06
CA ASN A 218 2.11 11.58 -16.70
C ASN A 218 2.40 10.25 -15.98
N LYS A 219 1.87 9.15 -16.51
CA LYS A 219 2.19 7.81 -16.05
C LYS A 219 3.70 7.60 -15.98
N ASN A 220 4.16 7.02 -14.87
CA ASN A 220 5.56 6.81 -14.52
C ASN A 220 6.36 8.11 -14.28
N GLY A 221 5.76 9.29 -14.38
CA GLY A 221 6.41 10.56 -14.09
C GLY A 221 6.60 10.76 -12.59
N ARG A 222 7.75 11.33 -12.19
CA ARG A 222 8.01 11.72 -10.80
C ARG A 222 8.51 13.14 -10.65
N GLN A 223 7.88 13.90 -9.74
CA GLN A 223 8.40 15.17 -9.23
C GLN A 223 8.75 15.05 -7.74
N ILE A 224 9.97 15.46 -7.37
CA ILE A 224 10.40 15.50 -5.96
C ILE A 224 10.68 16.96 -5.59
N ILE A 225 9.86 17.51 -4.69
CA ILE A 225 10.03 18.85 -4.15
C ILE A 225 10.83 18.73 -2.85
N LEU A 226 12.07 19.20 -2.85
CA LEU A 226 12.91 19.21 -1.65
C LEU A 226 12.51 20.33 -0.68
N PHE A 227 13.08 20.33 0.52
CA PHE A 227 12.74 21.22 1.63
C PHE A 227 12.63 22.72 1.26
N SER A 228 13.50 23.24 0.39
CA SER A 228 13.45 24.64 -0.09
C SER A 228 12.63 24.84 -1.36
N GLY A 229 12.21 23.75 -2.00
CA GLY A 229 11.55 23.76 -3.30
C GLY A 229 10.08 24.16 -3.23
N LEU A 230 9.60 24.70 -4.34
CA LEU A 230 8.21 25.12 -4.53
C LEU A 230 7.68 24.63 -5.88
N ALA A 231 6.59 23.88 -5.86
CA ALA A 231 5.81 23.57 -7.06
C ALA A 231 4.46 24.31 -7.03
N ARG A 232 4.08 24.93 -8.15
CA ARG A 232 2.78 25.55 -8.37
C ARG A 232 2.08 24.95 -9.57
N ASP A 233 0.77 24.75 -9.44
CA ASP A 233 -0.13 24.36 -10.53
C ASP A 233 0.32 23.04 -11.18
N THR A 234 0.56 22.02 -10.35
CA THR A 234 0.95 20.69 -10.82
C THR A 234 -0.28 19.84 -11.15
N LEU A 235 -0.34 19.28 -12.35
CA LEU A 235 -1.32 18.29 -12.77
C LEU A 235 -0.71 16.89 -12.76
N ILE A 236 -1.33 15.95 -12.06
CA ILE A 236 -0.83 14.57 -11.92
C ILE A 236 -1.88 13.58 -12.44
N TYR A 237 -1.54 12.84 -13.50
CA TYR A 237 -2.38 11.78 -14.06
C TYR A 237 -2.12 10.42 -13.41
N ALA A 238 -2.99 9.46 -13.71
CA ALA A 238 -2.88 8.08 -13.23
C ALA A 238 -1.48 7.46 -13.40
N GLY A 239 -0.90 7.03 -12.28
CA GLY A 239 0.44 6.46 -12.21
C GLY A 239 1.59 7.47 -12.23
N GLY A 240 1.31 8.77 -12.12
CA GLY A 240 2.29 9.81 -11.84
C GLY A 240 2.36 10.12 -10.34
N ASP A 241 3.54 10.55 -9.88
CA ASP A 241 3.86 10.76 -8.47
C ASP A 241 4.47 12.14 -8.18
N GLN A 242 4.03 12.78 -7.10
CA GLN A 242 4.71 13.95 -6.50
C GLN A 242 5.07 13.68 -5.04
N SER A 243 6.35 13.83 -4.69
CA SER A 243 6.85 13.75 -3.32
C SER A 243 7.17 15.16 -2.79
N VAL A 244 6.49 15.57 -1.72
CA VAL A 244 6.54 16.93 -1.16
C VAL A 244 7.30 16.93 0.16
N HIS A 245 8.54 17.41 0.14
CA HIS A 245 9.32 17.75 1.34
C HIS A 245 9.40 19.28 1.55
N GLY A 246 9.18 20.06 0.49
CA GLY A 246 9.03 21.52 0.53
C GLY A 246 7.57 21.93 0.45
N ARG A 247 7.21 22.72 -0.57
CA ARG A 247 5.85 23.26 -0.73
C ARG A 247 5.25 22.91 -2.09
N ALA A 248 4.02 22.40 -2.08
CA ALA A 248 3.20 22.19 -3.28
C ALA A 248 1.92 23.03 -3.17
N LEU A 249 1.62 23.85 -4.17
CA LEU A 249 0.44 24.70 -4.22
C LEU A 249 -0.40 24.35 -5.47
N ASN A 250 -1.71 24.26 -5.31
CA ASN A 250 -2.67 24.02 -6.40
C ASN A 250 -2.37 22.74 -7.18
N THR A 251 -2.23 21.61 -6.47
CA THR A 251 -2.03 20.32 -7.13
C THR A 251 -3.37 19.69 -7.50
N THR A 252 -3.51 19.22 -8.74
CA THR A 252 -4.69 18.47 -9.20
C THR A 252 -4.33 17.00 -9.44
N LEU A 253 -5.00 16.09 -8.74
CA LEU A 253 -4.79 14.64 -8.84
C LEU A 253 -5.90 13.99 -9.68
N ASN A 254 -5.62 13.71 -10.95
CA ASN A 254 -6.52 12.99 -11.88
C ASN A 254 -6.08 11.53 -12.00
N GLY A 255 -6.26 10.77 -10.92
CA GLY A 255 -5.75 9.40 -10.79
C GLY A 255 -4.33 9.30 -10.24
N GLY A 256 -3.63 10.43 -10.11
CA GLY A 256 -2.24 10.49 -9.65
C GLY A 256 -2.07 10.58 -8.13
N TYR A 257 -0.81 10.56 -7.69
CA TYR A 257 -0.45 10.47 -6.28
C TYR A 257 0.34 11.68 -5.76
N GLN A 258 0.01 12.16 -4.56
CA GLN A 258 0.80 13.15 -3.84
C GLN A 258 1.15 12.66 -2.44
N TYR A 259 2.43 12.59 -2.12
CA TYR A 259 2.95 12.21 -0.81
C TYR A 259 3.51 13.44 -0.11
N VAL A 260 2.86 13.88 0.97
CA VAL A 260 3.34 14.97 1.81
C VAL A 260 4.17 14.37 2.95
N HIS A 261 5.48 14.55 2.87
CA HIS A 261 6.43 14.03 3.84
C HIS A 261 6.55 14.96 5.05
N ARG A 262 7.31 14.52 6.06
CA ARG A 262 7.65 15.33 7.24
C ARG A 262 8.16 16.71 6.82
N ASP A 263 7.63 17.74 7.46
CA ASP A 263 7.90 19.17 7.22
C ASP A 263 7.45 19.69 5.83
N GLY A 264 6.87 18.82 4.99
CA GLY A 264 6.27 19.20 3.72
C GLY A 264 4.88 19.83 3.90
N LEU A 265 4.53 20.74 3.00
CA LEU A 265 3.25 21.45 2.98
C LEU A 265 2.59 21.37 1.60
N ALA A 266 1.36 20.85 1.55
CA ALA A 266 0.50 20.90 0.37
C ALA A 266 -0.70 21.83 0.62
N LEU A 267 -0.95 22.79 -0.27
CA LEU A 267 -2.12 23.67 -0.18
C LEU A 267 -2.97 23.61 -1.45
N ASN A 268 -4.29 23.62 -1.27
CA ASN A 268 -5.28 23.63 -2.35
C ASN A 268 -5.16 22.40 -3.27
N THR A 269 -4.90 21.22 -2.70
CA THR A 269 -4.91 19.98 -3.47
C THR A 269 -6.35 19.59 -3.81
N VAL A 270 -6.63 19.34 -5.08
CA VAL A 270 -7.91 18.79 -5.57
C VAL A 270 -7.70 17.33 -5.94
N ILE A 271 -8.44 16.44 -5.28
CA ILE A 271 -8.35 14.99 -5.46
C ILE A 271 -9.57 14.52 -6.25
N ASN A 272 -9.38 14.20 -7.53
CA ASN A 272 -10.43 13.67 -8.40
C ASN A 272 -10.41 12.13 -8.38
N GLU A 273 -11.27 11.51 -9.21
CA GLU A 273 -11.41 10.06 -9.30
C GLU A 273 -10.06 9.34 -9.45
N GLY A 274 -9.82 8.36 -8.58
CA GLY A 274 -8.60 7.58 -8.50
C GLY A 274 -7.38 8.34 -7.97
N GLY A 275 -7.51 9.65 -7.76
CA GLY A 275 -6.46 10.49 -7.17
C GLY A 275 -6.29 10.17 -5.69
N TRP A 276 -5.05 10.24 -5.21
CA TRP A 276 -4.76 9.87 -3.83
C TRP A 276 -3.70 10.77 -3.21
N GLN A 277 -4.09 11.51 -2.17
CA GLN A 277 -3.20 12.34 -1.36
C GLN A 277 -2.88 11.60 -0.05
N VAL A 278 -1.60 11.46 0.26
CA VAL A 278 -1.11 10.85 1.50
C VAL A 278 -0.35 11.89 2.32
N VAL A 279 -0.85 12.20 3.50
CA VAL A 279 -0.18 13.05 4.48
C VAL A 279 0.51 12.16 5.51
N LYS A 280 1.84 12.10 5.46
CA LYS A 280 2.68 11.29 6.36
C LYS A 280 2.87 12.02 7.70
N ALA A 281 3.43 11.31 8.69
CA ALA A 281 3.73 11.90 10.00
C ALA A 281 4.60 13.17 9.87
N GLY A 282 4.13 14.27 10.46
CA GLY A 282 4.76 15.59 10.41
C GLY A 282 4.60 16.34 9.09
N GLY A 283 3.86 15.80 8.11
CA GLY A 283 3.44 16.54 6.92
C GLY A 283 2.13 17.29 7.16
N ALA A 284 1.91 18.37 6.41
CA ALA A 284 0.72 19.21 6.52
C ALA A 284 0.02 19.41 5.17
N ALA A 285 -1.31 19.29 5.16
CA ALA A 285 -2.16 19.65 4.04
C ALA A 285 -3.20 20.70 4.47
N GLY A 286 -3.50 21.65 3.59
CA GLY A 286 -4.53 22.67 3.83
C GLY A 286 -5.41 22.88 2.60
N ASN A 287 -6.70 23.11 2.81
CA ASN A 287 -7.69 23.33 1.75
C ASN A 287 -7.77 22.16 0.74
N THR A 288 -7.61 20.93 1.21
CA THR A 288 -7.78 19.75 0.37
C THR A 288 -9.26 19.57 0.00
N THR A 289 -9.57 19.40 -1.28
CA THR A 289 -10.90 19.00 -1.76
C THR A 289 -10.87 17.55 -2.22
N ILE A 290 -11.72 16.71 -1.65
CA ILE A 290 -11.87 15.29 -2.00
C ILE A 290 -13.16 15.13 -2.80
N ASN A 291 -13.04 14.85 -4.09
CA ASN A 291 -14.17 14.56 -4.96
C ASN A 291 -14.50 13.06 -4.97
N GLN A 292 -15.59 12.70 -5.66
CA GLN A 292 -16.03 11.33 -5.79
C GLN A 292 -14.90 10.39 -6.25
N ASN A 293 -14.72 9.28 -5.53
CA ASN A 293 -13.69 8.27 -5.76
C ASN A 293 -12.24 8.79 -5.64
N GLY A 294 -12.03 10.00 -5.13
CA GLY A 294 -10.73 10.48 -4.68
C GLY A 294 -10.49 10.10 -3.21
N GLU A 295 -9.23 9.88 -2.83
CA GLU A 295 -8.87 9.51 -1.45
C GLU A 295 -7.90 10.53 -0.82
N LEU A 296 -8.26 11.02 0.37
CA LEU A 296 -7.31 11.63 1.31
C LEU A 296 -6.96 10.61 2.39
N ARG A 297 -5.68 10.30 2.53
CA ARG A 297 -5.14 9.48 3.63
C ARG A 297 -4.27 10.31 4.54
N VAL A 298 -4.62 10.37 5.83
CA VAL A 298 -3.83 11.08 6.85
C VAL A 298 -3.32 10.06 7.86
N HIS A 299 -2.01 9.88 7.93
CA HIS A 299 -1.38 8.98 8.89
C HIS A 299 -1.31 9.60 10.30
N ALA A 300 -1.04 8.77 11.30
CA ALA A 300 -0.79 9.24 12.66
C ALA A 300 0.31 10.33 12.67
N GLY A 301 0.04 11.44 13.36
CA GLY A 301 0.91 12.62 13.40
C GLY A 301 0.95 13.46 12.11
N GLY A 302 0.17 13.14 11.08
CA GLY A 302 -0.08 14.02 9.94
C GLY A 302 -1.22 15.01 10.22
N GLU A 303 -1.21 16.14 9.52
CA GLU A 303 -2.20 17.21 9.69
C GLU A 303 -2.88 17.57 8.35
N ALA A 304 -4.21 17.62 8.33
CA ALA A 304 -4.99 18.10 7.19
C ALA A 304 -6.09 19.05 7.69
N THR A 305 -6.02 20.33 7.30
CA THR A 305 -6.99 21.36 7.76
C THR A 305 -7.79 21.94 6.59
N ALA A 306 -8.98 22.46 6.90
CA ALA A 306 -9.92 22.98 5.91
C ALA A 306 -10.24 21.96 4.79
N VAL A 307 -10.36 20.68 5.15
CA VAL A 307 -10.72 19.63 4.21
C VAL A 307 -12.18 19.82 3.75
N THR A 308 -12.43 19.70 2.46
CA THR A 308 -13.78 19.61 1.90
C THR A 308 -13.98 18.21 1.34
N GLN A 309 -14.72 17.37 2.05
CA GLN A 309 -15.07 16.02 1.62
C GLN A 309 -16.43 16.07 0.91
N ASN A 310 -16.41 16.08 -0.43
CA ASN A 310 -17.63 15.98 -1.22
C ASN A 310 -18.18 14.54 -1.16
N THR A 311 -19.45 14.37 -1.54
CA THR A 311 -20.10 13.05 -1.57
C THR A 311 -19.32 12.06 -2.41
N GLY A 312 -19.04 10.89 -1.85
CA GLY A 312 -18.24 9.83 -2.45
C GLY A 312 -16.72 10.06 -2.36
N GLY A 313 -16.28 11.12 -1.69
CA GLY A 313 -14.88 11.34 -1.36
C GLY A 313 -14.46 10.48 -0.17
N ALA A 314 -13.37 9.74 -0.30
CA ALA A 314 -12.88 8.84 0.73
C ALA A 314 -11.90 9.55 1.68
N LEU A 315 -12.20 9.51 2.97
CA LEU A 315 -11.27 9.90 4.04
C LEU A 315 -10.75 8.65 4.75
N VAL A 316 -9.44 8.43 4.75
CA VAL A 316 -8.76 7.34 5.46
C VAL A 316 -7.85 7.91 6.54
N THR A 317 -8.18 7.70 7.80
CA THR A 317 -7.44 8.31 8.92
C THR A 317 -7.57 7.50 10.22
N SER A 318 -6.86 7.94 11.25
CA SER A 318 -7.04 7.47 12.62
C SER A 318 -7.17 8.62 13.60
N THR A 319 -7.65 8.31 14.80
CA THR A 319 -7.71 9.27 15.92
C THR A 319 -6.34 9.78 16.40
N ALA A 320 -5.22 9.27 15.86
CA ALA A 320 -3.87 9.81 16.11
C ALA A 320 -3.41 10.85 15.06
N ALA A 321 -4.24 11.17 14.06
CA ALA A 321 -4.00 12.24 13.11
C ALA A 321 -4.72 13.54 13.54
N THR A 322 -4.45 14.64 12.83
CA THR A 322 -5.27 15.86 12.88
C THR A 322 -5.96 16.06 11.54
N VAL A 323 -7.30 16.03 11.49
CA VAL A 323 -8.10 16.25 10.29
C VAL A 323 -9.29 17.14 10.63
N ILE A 324 -9.39 18.32 10.03
CA ILE A 324 -10.47 19.28 10.31
C ILE A 324 -11.07 19.74 8.98
N GLY A 325 -12.39 19.72 8.87
CA GLY A 325 -13.05 20.09 7.62
C GLY A 325 -14.56 20.06 7.65
N THR A 326 -15.12 19.97 6.45
CA THR A 326 -16.55 19.81 6.18
C THR A 326 -16.79 18.61 5.30
N ASN A 327 -17.92 17.94 5.52
CA ASN A 327 -18.46 16.91 4.67
C ASN A 327 -19.95 17.19 4.41
N ARG A 328 -20.66 16.28 3.74
CA ARG A 328 -22.08 16.44 3.41
C ARG A 328 -23.04 16.60 4.61
N LEU A 329 -22.59 16.32 5.83
CA LEU A 329 -23.35 16.50 7.07
C LEU A 329 -22.97 17.76 7.85
N GLY A 330 -21.96 18.52 7.39
CA GLY A 330 -21.47 19.72 8.06
C GLY A 330 -20.02 19.58 8.49
N ASN A 331 -19.65 20.25 9.59
CA ASN A 331 -18.29 20.24 10.10
C ASN A 331 -17.93 18.87 10.72
N PHE A 332 -16.69 18.45 10.54
CA PHE A 332 -16.13 17.28 11.23
C PHE A 332 -14.72 17.57 11.73
N THR A 333 -14.33 16.87 12.79
CA THR A 333 -12.97 16.95 13.36
C THR A 333 -12.43 15.57 13.72
N VAL A 334 -11.11 15.43 13.62
CA VAL A 334 -10.30 14.38 14.21
C VAL A 334 -9.09 15.08 14.79
N GLU A 335 -9.01 15.23 16.10
CA GLU A 335 -7.88 15.91 16.76
C GLU A 335 -7.77 15.44 18.21
N ASN A 336 -6.55 15.44 18.74
CA ASN A 336 -6.30 15.14 20.16
C ASN A 336 -6.96 13.83 20.66
N GLY A 337 -6.96 12.78 19.84
CA GLY A 337 -7.57 11.49 20.20
C GLY A 337 -9.10 11.46 20.14
N LYS A 338 -9.74 12.48 19.57
CA LYS A 338 -11.21 12.57 19.43
C LYS A 338 -11.61 12.81 17.98
N ALA A 339 -12.57 12.03 17.49
CA ALA A 339 -13.26 12.25 16.22
C ALA A 339 -14.73 12.67 16.44
N ASP A 340 -15.25 13.60 15.63
CA ASP A 340 -16.65 14.04 15.64
C ASP A 340 -17.16 14.30 14.23
N GLY A 341 -18.33 13.79 13.88
CA GLY A 341 -19.02 14.09 12.62
C GLY A 341 -18.38 13.47 11.37
N VAL A 342 -17.49 12.48 11.53
CA VAL A 342 -16.78 11.83 10.40
C VAL A 342 -17.76 11.02 9.55
N VAL A 343 -17.68 11.20 8.23
CA VAL A 343 -18.42 10.41 7.22
C VAL A 343 -17.44 9.48 6.51
N LEU A 344 -17.75 8.18 6.50
CA LEU A 344 -16.95 7.13 5.87
C LEU A 344 -17.75 6.54 4.71
N GLU A 345 -17.28 6.72 3.49
CA GLU A 345 -17.91 6.24 2.26
C GLU A 345 -16.84 5.98 1.18
N SER A 346 -17.16 5.16 0.18
CA SER A 346 -16.31 4.93 -1.02
C SER A 346 -14.86 4.50 -0.70
N GLY A 347 -14.67 3.66 0.32
CA GLY A 347 -13.35 3.23 0.80
C GLY A 347 -12.81 4.03 1.99
N GLY A 348 -13.54 5.06 2.44
CA GLY A 348 -13.21 5.81 3.65
C GLY A 348 -13.12 4.91 4.89
N ARG A 349 -12.17 5.21 5.76
CA ARG A 349 -11.89 4.43 6.98
C ARG A 349 -11.48 5.31 8.14
N LEU A 350 -12.03 5.03 9.33
CA LEU A 350 -11.56 5.60 10.59
C LEU A 350 -11.11 4.49 11.54
N ASP A 351 -9.86 4.59 12.00
CA ASP A 351 -9.33 3.79 13.10
C ASP A 351 -9.43 4.57 14.44
N VAL A 352 -10.28 4.08 15.34
CA VAL A 352 -10.41 4.58 16.72
C VAL A 352 -9.51 3.74 17.61
N LEU A 353 -8.44 4.37 18.10
CA LEU A 353 -7.39 3.68 18.85
C LEU A 353 -7.78 3.49 20.33
N GLU A 354 -6.98 2.71 21.04
CA GLU A 354 -7.10 2.54 22.50
C GLU A 354 -7.08 3.91 23.20
N SER A 355 -7.96 4.09 24.19
CA SER A 355 -8.12 5.34 24.95
C SER A 355 -8.58 6.56 24.14
N HIS A 356 -8.87 6.40 22.85
CA HIS A 356 -9.42 7.45 21.99
C HIS A 356 -10.93 7.31 21.82
N SER A 357 -11.56 8.36 21.26
CA SER A 357 -13.01 8.40 21.08
C SER A 357 -13.44 8.91 19.70
N ALA A 358 -14.60 8.44 19.24
CA ALA A 358 -15.31 8.94 18.08
C ALA A 358 -16.80 9.15 18.43
N GLN A 359 -17.40 10.21 17.91
CA GLN A 359 -18.84 10.46 18.06
C GLN A 359 -19.45 10.86 16.72
N ASN A 360 -20.74 10.56 16.53
CA ASN A 360 -21.51 10.95 15.35
C ASN A 360 -20.89 10.47 14.02
N THR A 361 -20.24 9.29 14.03
CA THR A 361 -19.66 8.71 12.82
C THR A 361 -20.76 8.09 11.96
N LEU A 362 -20.85 8.52 10.70
CA LEU A 362 -21.65 7.85 9.68
C LEU A 362 -20.76 6.89 8.88
N VAL A 363 -21.15 5.62 8.82
CA VAL A 363 -20.50 4.58 8.03
C VAL A 363 -21.46 4.18 6.91
N ASP A 364 -21.20 4.69 5.71
CA ASP A 364 -22.00 4.48 4.52
C ASP A 364 -21.37 3.47 3.57
N ASP A 365 -21.93 3.33 2.36
CA ASP A 365 -21.47 2.35 1.38
C ASP A 365 -19.95 2.41 1.11
N GLY A 366 -19.28 1.28 1.29
CA GLY A 366 -17.83 1.14 1.18
C GLY A 366 -17.02 1.78 2.34
N GLY A 367 -17.67 2.39 3.32
CA GLY A 367 -17.03 2.95 4.52
C GLY A 367 -16.72 1.88 5.57
N THR A 368 -15.64 2.08 6.33
CA THR A 368 -15.27 1.17 7.44
C THR A 368 -14.92 1.92 8.71
N LEU A 369 -15.66 1.67 9.78
CA LEU A 369 -15.27 2.07 11.14
C LEU A 369 -14.57 0.91 11.82
N ALA A 370 -13.33 1.13 12.29
CA ALA A 370 -12.60 0.18 13.10
C ALA A 370 -12.35 0.74 14.49
N VAL A 371 -12.73 -0.01 15.52
CA VAL A 371 -12.58 0.39 16.92
C VAL A 371 -11.75 -0.66 17.65
N SER A 372 -10.57 -0.28 18.08
CA SER A 372 -9.68 -1.14 18.86
C SER A 372 -10.23 -1.37 20.26
N ALA A 373 -9.79 -2.45 20.92
CA ALA A 373 -9.97 -2.62 22.36
C ALA A 373 -9.57 -1.34 23.13
N GLY A 374 -10.41 -0.94 24.10
CA GLY A 374 -10.25 0.31 24.84
C GLY A 374 -10.58 1.60 24.06
N GLY A 375 -10.88 1.53 22.77
CA GLY A 375 -11.42 2.64 21.98
C GLY A 375 -12.93 2.79 22.17
N LYS A 376 -13.45 4.02 22.00
CA LYS A 376 -14.87 4.33 22.18
C LYS A 376 -15.49 4.99 20.95
N ALA A 377 -16.61 4.48 20.44
CA ALA A 377 -17.38 5.11 19.37
C ALA A 377 -18.87 5.21 19.74
N THR A 378 -19.43 6.42 19.83
CA THR A 378 -20.84 6.64 20.22
C THR A 378 -21.64 7.35 19.15
N SER A 379 -22.96 7.16 19.14
CA SER A 379 -23.86 7.71 18.12
C SER A 379 -23.43 7.30 16.70
N VAL A 380 -22.93 6.08 16.56
CA VAL A 380 -22.54 5.53 15.25
C VAL A 380 -23.81 5.25 14.45
N THR A 381 -23.82 5.62 13.18
CA THR A 381 -24.87 5.24 12.23
C THR A 381 -24.23 4.41 11.13
N ILE A 382 -24.66 3.16 10.96
CA ILE A 382 -24.20 2.28 9.90
C ILE A 382 -25.36 2.07 8.92
N THR A 383 -25.19 2.52 7.69
CA THR A 383 -26.16 2.30 6.61
C THR A 383 -25.75 1.09 5.75
N SER A 384 -26.58 0.74 4.77
CA SER A 384 -26.31 -0.36 3.84
C SER A 384 -24.96 -0.15 3.15
N GLY A 385 -24.12 -1.19 3.13
CA GLY A 385 -22.79 -1.13 2.52
C GLY A 385 -21.65 -0.75 3.49
N GLY A 386 -21.99 -0.20 4.67
CA GLY A 386 -21.01 0.13 5.71
C GLY A 386 -20.50 -1.10 6.46
N ALA A 387 -19.29 -1.00 7.02
CA ALA A 387 -18.64 -2.07 7.79
C ALA A 387 -18.16 -1.59 9.17
N LEU A 388 -18.38 -2.43 10.20
CA LEU A 388 -17.82 -2.28 11.54
C LEU A 388 -16.78 -3.36 11.80
N ILE A 389 -15.60 -2.96 12.26
CA ILE A 389 -14.56 -3.86 12.76
C ILE A 389 -14.32 -3.55 14.24
N ALA A 390 -14.58 -4.51 15.13
CA ALA A 390 -14.39 -4.32 16.56
C ALA A 390 -14.13 -5.66 17.27
N ASP A 391 -13.76 -5.59 18.54
CA ASP A 391 -13.74 -6.73 19.45
C ASP A 391 -14.49 -6.40 20.74
N SER A 392 -14.77 -7.40 21.57
CA SER A 392 -15.56 -7.23 22.79
C SER A 392 -14.86 -6.38 23.86
N GLY A 393 -13.62 -5.95 23.67
CA GLY A 393 -12.95 -4.94 24.49
C GLY A 393 -13.17 -3.49 24.02
N ALA A 394 -13.80 -3.27 22.87
CA ALA A 394 -14.16 -1.94 22.39
C ALA A 394 -15.50 -1.47 22.98
N THR A 395 -15.71 -0.15 23.07
CA THR A 395 -17.01 0.41 23.44
C THR A 395 -17.65 1.06 22.22
N VAL A 396 -18.78 0.53 21.75
CA VAL A 396 -19.47 1.05 20.55
C VAL A 396 -20.96 1.13 20.80
N GLU A 397 -21.59 2.26 20.45
CA GLU A 397 -23.05 2.42 20.53
C GLU A 397 -23.58 3.12 19.28
N GLY A 398 -24.66 2.60 18.72
CA GLY A 398 -25.19 3.15 17.49
C GLY A 398 -26.47 2.50 16.97
N THR A 399 -26.75 2.79 15.71
CA THR A 399 -27.83 2.18 14.94
C THR A 399 -27.32 1.59 13.64
N ASN A 400 -27.91 0.49 13.22
CA ASN A 400 -27.71 -0.17 11.94
C ASN A 400 -29.08 -0.51 11.31
N ALA A 401 -29.09 -1.19 10.17
CA ALA A 401 -30.35 -1.58 9.50
C ALA A 401 -31.26 -2.50 10.35
N SER A 402 -30.71 -3.18 11.36
CA SER A 402 -31.45 -4.02 12.31
C SER A 402 -31.90 -3.26 13.58
N GLY A 403 -31.61 -1.97 13.69
CA GLY A 403 -31.97 -1.12 14.83
C GLY A 403 -30.78 -0.74 15.70
N LYS A 404 -31.00 -0.60 17.02
CA LYS A 404 -29.94 -0.22 17.97
C LYS A 404 -28.99 -1.40 18.20
N PHE A 405 -27.70 -1.10 18.27
CA PHE A 405 -26.67 -2.05 18.66
C PHE A 405 -25.72 -1.44 19.70
N SER A 406 -25.03 -2.30 20.45
CA SER A 406 -24.04 -1.88 21.43
C SER A 406 -22.94 -2.92 21.65
N ILE A 407 -21.76 -2.45 22.02
CA ILE A 407 -20.63 -3.21 22.56
C ILE A 407 -20.18 -2.45 23.81
N ASP A 408 -20.24 -3.09 24.98
CA ASP A 408 -19.67 -2.56 26.22
C ASP A 408 -18.33 -3.23 26.47
N GLY A 409 -17.25 -2.50 26.18
CA GLY A 409 -15.88 -2.97 26.34
C GLY A 409 -15.49 -3.28 27.78
N THR A 410 -16.24 -2.77 28.76
CA THR A 410 -15.97 -3.02 30.19
C THR A 410 -16.48 -4.40 30.60
N SER A 411 -17.69 -4.76 30.17
CA SER A 411 -18.32 -6.04 30.51
C SER A 411 -18.11 -7.14 29.46
N GLY A 412 -17.59 -6.79 28.28
CA GLY A 412 -17.44 -7.71 27.16
C GLY A 412 -18.76 -8.07 26.47
N GLN A 413 -19.84 -7.35 26.76
CA GLN A 413 -21.19 -7.64 26.26
C GLN A 413 -21.46 -6.88 24.97
N ALA A 414 -21.81 -7.60 23.91
CA ALA A 414 -22.27 -7.03 22.64
C ALA A 414 -23.70 -7.47 22.35
N SER A 415 -24.49 -6.62 21.68
CA SER A 415 -25.87 -6.93 21.31
C SER A 415 -26.30 -6.20 20.04
N GLY A 416 -27.09 -6.86 19.19
CA GLY A 416 -27.71 -6.24 18.01
C GLY A 416 -26.76 -5.99 16.84
N LEU A 417 -25.60 -6.67 16.82
CA LEU A 417 -24.60 -6.47 15.78
C LEU A 417 -25.10 -6.93 14.41
N LEU A 418 -24.83 -6.11 13.39
CA LEU A 418 -24.99 -6.45 11.98
C LEU A 418 -23.61 -6.41 11.32
N LEU A 419 -23.09 -7.56 10.94
CA LEU A 419 -21.74 -7.72 10.38
C LEU A 419 -21.84 -8.07 8.90
N GLU A 420 -21.64 -7.10 8.03
CA GLU A 420 -21.73 -7.24 6.57
C GLU A 420 -20.58 -6.49 5.88
N ASN A 421 -20.37 -6.73 4.58
CA ASN A 421 -19.44 -5.95 3.74
C ASN A 421 -17.98 -5.96 4.22
N GLY A 422 -17.56 -7.02 4.91
CA GLY A 422 -16.24 -7.10 5.55
C GLY A 422 -16.24 -6.70 7.02
N GLY A 423 -17.39 -6.33 7.57
CA GLY A 423 -17.58 -6.14 9.01
C GLY A 423 -17.19 -7.40 9.78
N SER A 424 -16.47 -7.20 10.88
CA SER A 424 -15.89 -8.28 11.67
C SER A 424 -15.99 -7.99 13.15
N PHE A 425 -16.40 -8.99 13.93
CA PHE A 425 -16.42 -8.89 15.39
C PHE A 425 -15.70 -10.05 16.04
N THR A 426 -14.87 -9.77 17.05
CA THR A 426 -14.23 -10.80 17.87
C THR A 426 -14.80 -10.81 19.29
N VAL A 427 -15.36 -11.94 19.70
CA VAL A 427 -15.76 -12.19 21.09
C VAL A 427 -14.54 -12.73 21.83
N ASN A 428 -13.94 -11.90 22.69
CA ASN A 428 -12.80 -12.31 23.50
C ASN A 428 -13.23 -13.28 24.63
N ALA A 429 -12.26 -13.91 25.29
CA ALA A 429 -12.53 -14.79 26.42
C ALA A 429 -13.34 -14.07 27.51
N GLY A 430 -14.44 -14.68 27.97
CA GLY A 430 -15.37 -14.09 28.94
C GLY A 430 -16.37 -13.09 28.34
N GLY A 431 -16.20 -12.70 27.07
CA GLY A 431 -17.17 -11.88 26.35
C GLY A 431 -18.41 -12.65 25.92
N GLN A 432 -19.47 -11.90 25.58
CA GLN A 432 -20.71 -12.46 25.04
C GLN A 432 -21.24 -11.59 23.90
N ALA A 433 -21.64 -12.22 22.79
CA ALA A 433 -22.38 -11.55 21.72
C ALA A 433 -23.82 -12.05 21.65
N GLY A 434 -24.76 -11.14 21.88
CA GLY A 434 -26.20 -11.36 21.81
C GLY A 434 -26.79 -10.88 20.49
N ASN A 435 -27.84 -11.54 20.00
CA ASN A 435 -28.68 -11.05 18.89
C ASN A 435 -27.87 -10.57 17.66
N THR A 436 -26.91 -11.39 17.22
CA THR A 436 -25.95 -11.01 16.18
C THR A 436 -26.37 -11.55 14.82
N THR A 437 -26.38 -10.69 13.81
CA THR A 437 -26.59 -11.06 12.40
C THR A 437 -25.27 -10.91 11.65
N VAL A 438 -24.83 -12.00 11.02
CA VAL A 438 -23.66 -12.02 10.15
C VAL A 438 -24.15 -12.21 8.71
N GLY A 439 -23.99 -11.19 7.89
CA GLY A 439 -24.38 -11.19 6.49
C GLY A 439 -23.24 -11.54 5.55
N HIS A 440 -23.41 -11.23 4.27
CA HIS A 440 -22.44 -11.56 3.23
C HIS A 440 -21.08 -10.90 3.50
N ARG A 441 -19.98 -11.67 3.45
CA ARG A 441 -18.60 -11.25 3.78
C ARG A 441 -18.42 -10.76 5.22
N GLY A 442 -19.42 -10.92 6.09
CA GLY A 442 -19.29 -10.67 7.52
C GLY A 442 -18.56 -11.80 8.23
N THR A 443 -17.83 -11.47 9.29
CA THR A 443 -17.11 -12.45 10.12
C THR A 443 -17.41 -12.27 11.61
N LEU A 444 -17.79 -13.36 12.28
CA LEU A 444 -17.86 -13.43 13.73
C LEU A 444 -16.81 -14.43 14.24
N THR A 445 -15.87 -13.96 15.05
CA THR A 445 -14.81 -14.82 15.62
C THR A 445 -15.06 -14.98 17.11
N LEU A 446 -14.97 -16.20 17.61
CA LEU A 446 -15.09 -16.51 19.03
C LEU A 446 -13.76 -17.08 19.54
N ALA A 447 -13.15 -16.36 20.48
CA ALA A 447 -12.02 -16.87 21.25
C ALA A 447 -12.47 -17.99 22.20
N ALA A 448 -11.51 -18.79 22.68
CA ALA A 448 -11.78 -19.78 23.71
C ALA A 448 -12.42 -19.12 24.94
N GLY A 449 -13.59 -19.62 25.37
CA GLY A 449 -14.36 -19.04 26.47
C GLY A 449 -15.20 -17.81 26.10
N GLY A 450 -15.29 -17.43 24.83
CA GLY A 450 -16.31 -16.52 24.32
C GLY A 450 -17.67 -17.21 24.22
N SER A 451 -18.76 -16.45 24.36
CA SER A 451 -20.13 -16.99 24.34
C SER A 451 -21.08 -16.24 23.41
N LEU A 452 -22.18 -16.89 23.06
CA LEU A 452 -23.29 -16.32 22.30
C LEU A 452 -24.58 -16.36 23.13
N SER A 453 -25.49 -15.42 22.88
CA SER A 453 -26.83 -15.41 23.47
C SER A 453 -27.89 -14.89 22.50
N GLY A 454 -29.16 -15.11 22.82
CA GLY A 454 -30.26 -14.74 21.92
C GLY A 454 -30.15 -15.42 20.56
N ARG A 455 -30.51 -14.73 19.47
CA ARG A 455 -30.44 -15.29 18.12
C ARG A 455 -29.14 -14.89 17.40
N THR A 456 -28.33 -15.87 17.01
CA THR A 456 -27.21 -15.68 16.08
C THR A 456 -27.62 -16.16 14.68
N GLN A 457 -27.64 -15.26 13.70
CA GLN A 457 -28.05 -15.57 12.32
C GLN A 457 -26.87 -15.43 11.36
N LEU A 458 -26.58 -16.49 10.60
CA LEU A 458 -25.54 -16.53 9.57
C LEU A 458 -26.20 -16.62 8.19
N SER A 459 -26.00 -15.61 7.35
CA SER A 459 -26.48 -15.61 5.97
C SER A 459 -25.50 -16.32 5.03
N LYS A 460 -25.90 -16.56 3.78
CA LYS A 460 -25.01 -17.14 2.77
C LYS A 460 -23.77 -16.25 2.53
N GLY A 461 -22.59 -16.85 2.66
CA GLY A 461 -21.31 -16.15 2.56
C GLY A 461 -20.86 -15.42 3.83
N ALA A 462 -21.58 -15.63 4.94
CA ALA A 462 -21.12 -15.28 6.29
C ALA A 462 -20.16 -16.34 6.84
N SER A 463 -19.25 -15.92 7.72
CA SER A 463 -18.31 -16.82 8.42
C SER A 463 -18.41 -16.66 9.93
N MET A 464 -18.52 -17.79 10.64
CA MET A 464 -18.30 -17.87 12.09
C MET A 464 -17.10 -18.76 12.39
N VAL A 465 -16.11 -18.21 13.10
CA VAL A 465 -14.86 -18.89 13.43
C VAL A 465 -14.78 -19.18 14.92
N LEU A 466 -14.50 -20.43 15.29
CA LEU A 466 -14.41 -20.90 16.67
C LEU A 466 -12.97 -21.27 16.99
N ASN A 467 -12.31 -20.49 17.85
CA ASN A 467 -10.91 -20.69 18.27
C ASN A 467 -10.82 -21.41 19.63
N GLY A 468 -11.83 -22.20 19.98
CA GLY A 468 -11.93 -22.91 21.24
C GLY A 468 -13.34 -23.47 21.45
N ASP A 469 -13.59 -23.96 22.67
CA ASP A 469 -14.94 -24.34 23.07
C ASP A 469 -15.81 -23.09 23.20
N VAL A 470 -17.01 -23.17 22.61
CA VAL A 470 -17.96 -22.08 22.54
C VAL A 470 -19.32 -22.55 23.02
N VAL A 471 -19.97 -21.70 23.81
CA VAL A 471 -21.34 -21.93 24.31
C VAL A 471 -22.26 -20.83 23.79
N SER A 472 -23.34 -21.23 23.14
CA SER A 472 -24.49 -20.40 22.80
C SER A 472 -25.67 -20.77 23.69
N THR A 473 -26.16 -19.82 24.47
CA THR A 473 -27.37 -20.00 25.29
C THR A 473 -28.67 -19.72 24.53
N GLY A 474 -28.58 -19.48 23.21
CA GLY A 474 -29.73 -19.20 22.37
C GLY A 474 -29.69 -19.94 21.03
N ASP A 475 -30.39 -19.38 20.04
CA ASP A 475 -30.60 -19.99 18.73
C ASP A 475 -29.44 -19.67 17.78
N ILE A 476 -28.97 -20.68 17.04
CA ILE A 476 -28.11 -20.49 15.87
C ILE A 476 -28.92 -20.81 14.62
N VAL A 477 -29.01 -19.85 13.69
CA VAL A 477 -29.59 -20.05 12.36
C VAL A 477 -28.47 -20.02 11.33
N ASN A 478 -28.24 -21.13 10.62
CA ASN A 478 -27.05 -21.29 9.78
C ASN A 478 -27.36 -21.48 8.29
N ALA A 479 -27.20 -20.42 7.50
CA ALA A 479 -27.07 -20.47 6.03
C ALA A 479 -25.63 -20.19 5.54
N GLY A 480 -24.71 -19.92 6.46
CA GLY A 480 -23.33 -19.54 6.19
C GLY A 480 -22.33 -20.67 6.45
N GLU A 481 -21.12 -20.30 6.83
CA GLU A 481 -20.05 -21.22 7.21
C GLU A 481 -19.70 -21.07 8.69
N ILE A 482 -19.67 -22.18 9.42
CA ILE A 482 -19.11 -22.28 10.77
C ILE A 482 -17.84 -23.11 10.66
N ARG A 483 -16.76 -22.70 11.31
CA ARG A 483 -15.47 -23.39 11.25
C ARG A 483 -14.76 -23.41 12.59
N PHE A 484 -14.32 -24.60 12.99
CA PHE A 484 -13.36 -24.76 14.07
C PHE A 484 -11.93 -24.45 13.57
N ASP A 485 -11.23 -23.54 14.23
CA ASP A 485 -9.83 -23.22 13.94
C ASP A 485 -8.87 -23.78 15.00
N ASN A 486 -7.61 -23.98 14.62
CA ASN A 486 -6.53 -24.38 15.52
C ASN A 486 -5.52 -23.25 15.80
N GLN A 487 -5.70 -22.06 15.22
CA GLN A 487 -4.62 -21.07 15.12
C GLN A 487 -4.78 -19.96 16.16
N THR A 488 -3.93 -20.01 17.19
CA THR A 488 -3.81 -19.01 18.26
C THR A 488 -3.20 -17.67 17.81
N THR A 489 -3.14 -17.35 16.51
CA THR A 489 -2.58 -16.07 16.04
C THR A 489 -3.35 -15.46 14.85
N PRO A 490 -3.58 -14.13 14.83
CA PRO A 490 -4.37 -13.45 13.79
C PRO A 490 -3.83 -13.48 12.35
N ASN A 491 -2.62 -13.99 12.09
CA ASN A 491 -1.88 -13.69 10.85
C ASN A 491 -1.87 -14.78 9.77
N ALA A 492 -2.72 -15.81 9.88
CA ALA A 492 -2.67 -16.99 9.00
C ALA A 492 -3.92 -17.24 8.15
N ALA A 493 -4.77 -16.22 7.94
CA ALA A 493 -6.01 -16.32 7.16
C ALA A 493 -5.84 -16.63 5.65
N LEU A 494 -4.61 -16.91 5.16
CA LEU A 494 -4.32 -17.10 3.73
C LEU A 494 -3.78 -18.49 3.34
N SER A 495 -3.54 -19.43 4.26
CA SER A 495 -3.09 -20.76 3.86
C SER A 495 -4.23 -21.78 3.87
N ARG A 496 -4.87 -21.97 2.70
CA ARG A 496 -5.59 -23.23 2.33
C ARG A 496 -4.64 -24.44 2.21
N ALA A 497 -3.46 -24.37 2.83
CA ALA A 497 -2.48 -25.45 2.84
C ALA A 497 -2.71 -26.27 4.11
N VAL A 498 -3.03 -27.55 3.91
CA VAL A 498 -3.00 -28.61 4.90
C VAL A 498 -1.78 -28.40 5.80
N ALA A 499 -2.00 -28.02 7.06
CA ALA A 499 -0.93 -28.00 8.04
C ALA A 499 -0.52 -29.46 8.31
N LYS A 500 0.46 -29.95 7.53
CA LYS A 500 1.29 -31.10 7.91
C LYS A 500 2.24 -30.68 9.03
N SER A 501 1.68 -30.20 10.16
CA SER A 501 2.45 -29.89 11.35
C SER A 501 2.26 -31.02 12.37
N ASN A 502 3.36 -31.50 12.95
CA ASN A 502 3.40 -32.43 14.08
C ASN A 502 2.85 -31.83 15.40
N SER A 503 2.11 -30.72 15.33
CA SER A 503 1.48 -30.10 16.49
C SER A 503 0.25 -30.92 16.91
N PRO A 504 0.01 -31.15 18.22
CA PRO A 504 -1.20 -31.79 18.68
C PRO A 504 -2.42 -31.01 18.17
N VAL A 505 -3.33 -31.69 17.46
CA VAL A 505 -4.62 -31.09 17.12
C VAL A 505 -5.52 -31.16 18.34
N THR A 506 -5.95 -30.00 18.83
CA THR A 506 -6.97 -29.89 19.87
C THR A 506 -8.33 -29.81 19.20
N PHE A 507 -9.25 -30.68 19.63
CA PHE A 507 -10.63 -30.66 19.17
C PHE A 507 -11.49 -29.81 20.09
N HIS A 508 -12.51 -29.18 19.52
CA HIS A 508 -13.34 -28.20 20.18
C HIS A 508 -14.83 -28.52 20.06
N LYS A 509 -15.61 -27.91 20.94
CA LYS A 509 -17.07 -28.06 20.97
C LYS A 509 -17.78 -26.74 20.69
N LEU A 510 -18.82 -26.81 19.85
CA LEU A 510 -19.85 -25.79 19.77
C LEU A 510 -21.08 -26.32 20.49
N THR A 511 -21.41 -25.75 21.65
CA THR A 511 -22.63 -26.09 22.38
C THR A 511 -23.70 -25.05 22.10
N THR A 512 -24.91 -25.47 21.73
CA THR A 512 -26.04 -24.57 21.50
C THR A 512 -27.36 -25.20 21.99
N THR A 513 -28.34 -24.36 22.36
CA THR A 513 -29.68 -24.84 22.69
C THR A 513 -30.42 -25.27 21.43
N ASN A 514 -30.49 -24.40 20.42
CA ASN A 514 -31.18 -24.69 19.17
C ASN A 514 -30.29 -24.39 17.96
N LEU A 515 -30.31 -25.28 16.97
CA LEU A 515 -29.71 -25.07 15.67
C LEU A 515 -30.77 -25.23 14.57
N THR A 516 -31.00 -24.19 13.78
CA THR A 516 -31.82 -24.27 12.57
C THR A 516 -30.91 -24.17 11.35
N GLY A 517 -30.75 -25.28 10.64
CA GLY A 517 -29.99 -25.34 9.41
C GLY A 517 -30.78 -24.79 8.21
N GLN A 518 -30.19 -23.85 7.48
CA GLN A 518 -30.71 -23.28 6.23
C GLN A 518 -29.77 -23.56 5.05
N GLY A 519 -29.16 -24.75 5.04
CA GLY A 519 -28.19 -25.17 4.03
C GLY A 519 -26.78 -24.65 4.26
N GLY A 520 -26.49 -24.06 5.42
CA GLY A 520 -25.13 -23.71 5.83
C GLY A 520 -24.25 -24.93 6.11
N THR A 521 -22.94 -24.68 6.24
CA THR A 521 -21.93 -25.73 6.48
C THR A 521 -21.27 -25.54 7.85
N ILE A 522 -20.97 -26.64 8.53
CA ILE A 522 -20.07 -26.67 9.70
C ILE A 522 -18.83 -27.48 9.31
N ASN A 523 -17.68 -26.83 9.29
CA ASN A 523 -16.38 -27.45 9.02
C ASN A 523 -15.76 -27.93 10.32
N MET A 524 -15.58 -29.25 10.41
CA MET A 524 -15.16 -29.99 11.59
C MET A 524 -13.92 -30.81 11.26
N ARG A 525 -13.06 -31.02 12.25
CA ARG A 525 -11.89 -31.89 12.13
C ARG A 525 -12.16 -33.22 12.83
N VAL A 526 -11.61 -34.30 12.28
CA VAL A 526 -11.77 -35.66 12.83
C VAL A 526 -10.46 -36.43 12.72
N ARG A 527 -10.22 -37.39 13.60
CA ARG A 527 -9.19 -38.41 13.44
C ARG A 527 -9.82 -39.74 13.05
N LEU A 528 -9.40 -40.25 11.91
CA LEU A 528 -9.84 -41.55 11.37
C LEU A 528 -8.81 -42.67 11.66
N ASP A 529 -8.15 -42.58 12.82
CA ASP A 529 -7.09 -43.50 13.27
C ASP A 529 -7.53 -44.45 14.39
N GLY A 530 -8.81 -44.40 14.78
CA GLY A 530 -9.40 -45.23 15.84
C GLY A 530 -9.45 -44.56 17.21
N SER A 531 -8.90 -43.35 17.34
CA SER A 531 -8.99 -42.57 18.58
C SER A 531 -10.39 -42.00 18.86
N ASN A 532 -11.28 -42.00 17.87
CA ASN A 532 -12.62 -41.39 17.91
C ASN A 532 -12.62 -39.89 18.29
N ALA A 533 -11.50 -39.20 18.07
CA ALA A 533 -11.37 -37.78 18.39
C ALA A 533 -11.91 -36.90 17.24
N SER A 534 -12.76 -35.93 17.57
CA SER A 534 -13.35 -35.00 16.60
C SER A 534 -13.77 -33.70 17.25
N ASP A 535 -13.88 -32.64 16.45
CA ASP A 535 -14.68 -31.47 16.83
C ASP A 535 -16.14 -31.91 16.96
N GLN A 536 -16.91 -31.31 17.87
CA GLN A 536 -18.28 -31.73 18.15
C GLN A 536 -19.27 -30.57 18.16
N LEU A 537 -20.46 -30.82 17.63
CA LEU A 537 -21.64 -29.99 17.85
C LEU A 537 -22.44 -30.61 19.00
N VAL A 538 -22.74 -29.83 20.04
CA VAL A 538 -23.56 -30.27 21.17
C VAL A 538 -24.90 -29.52 21.12
N ILE A 539 -26.01 -30.25 21.04
CA ILE A 539 -27.36 -29.70 21.18
C ILE A 539 -27.82 -29.98 22.60
N ASN A 540 -28.07 -28.93 23.39
CA ASN A 540 -28.29 -29.08 24.82
C ASN A 540 -29.69 -28.58 25.23
N GLY A 541 -30.60 -29.53 25.51
CA GLY A 541 -31.96 -29.29 25.98
C GLY A 541 -32.94 -28.70 24.96
N GLY A 542 -32.52 -28.48 23.71
CA GLY A 542 -33.34 -27.93 22.64
C GLY A 542 -33.33 -28.80 21.38
N GLN A 543 -33.36 -28.19 20.20
CA GLN A 543 -33.59 -28.92 18.95
C GLN A 543 -32.59 -28.55 17.84
N ALA A 544 -32.21 -29.55 17.05
CA ALA A 544 -31.61 -29.34 15.73
C ALA A 544 -32.62 -29.65 14.62
N THR A 545 -32.92 -28.64 13.80
CA THR A 545 -33.93 -28.71 12.73
C THR A 545 -33.40 -28.19 11.40
N GLY A 546 -34.15 -28.44 10.31
CA GLY A 546 -33.80 -27.95 8.98
C GLY A 546 -32.70 -28.79 8.33
N LYS A 547 -31.73 -28.15 7.66
CA LYS A 547 -30.61 -28.87 7.03
C LYS A 547 -29.29 -28.14 7.21
N THR A 548 -28.31 -28.83 7.79
CA THR A 548 -26.92 -28.37 7.94
C THR A 548 -25.98 -29.38 7.30
N TRP A 549 -25.03 -28.88 6.50
CA TRP A 549 -23.97 -29.72 5.94
C TRP A 549 -22.81 -29.85 6.92
N LEU A 550 -22.41 -31.08 7.25
CA LEU A 550 -21.19 -31.34 8.02
C LEU A 550 -20.05 -31.63 7.06
N ALA A 551 -18.97 -30.87 7.19
CA ALA A 551 -17.78 -30.97 6.36
C ALA A 551 -16.60 -31.40 7.22
N PHE A 552 -16.10 -32.61 6.98
CA PHE A 552 -15.03 -33.17 7.78
C PHE A 552 -13.66 -33.04 7.09
N THR A 553 -12.64 -32.74 7.88
CA THR A 553 -11.23 -32.81 7.50
C THR A 553 -10.55 -33.84 8.38
N ASN A 554 -10.02 -34.92 7.79
CA ASN A 554 -9.21 -35.89 8.53
C ASN A 554 -7.87 -35.24 8.91
N VAL A 555 -7.60 -35.14 10.20
CA VAL A 555 -6.41 -34.50 10.75
C VAL A 555 -5.52 -35.54 11.44
N GLY A 556 -4.41 -35.90 10.79
CA GLY A 556 -3.50 -36.91 11.30
C GLY A 556 -2.56 -37.43 10.21
N ASN A 557 -1.50 -38.14 10.61
CA ASN A 557 -0.45 -38.61 9.70
C ASN A 557 -0.75 -39.97 9.05
N SER A 558 -1.76 -40.69 9.53
CA SER A 558 -2.22 -41.93 8.94
C SER A 558 -3.34 -41.64 7.94
N ASN A 559 -3.00 -41.58 6.65
CA ASN A 559 -3.98 -41.72 5.57
C ASN A 559 -4.67 -43.11 5.55
N LEU A 560 -4.44 -43.92 6.59
CA LEU A 560 -4.77 -45.34 6.61
C LEU A 560 -6.27 -45.57 6.73
N GLY A 561 -7.01 -44.69 7.41
CA GLY A 561 -8.41 -44.96 7.78
C GLY A 561 -8.53 -46.25 8.60
N VAL A 562 -9.41 -46.29 9.58
CA VAL A 562 -9.69 -47.54 10.30
C VAL A 562 -11.17 -47.79 10.41
N ALA A 563 -11.51 -49.07 10.53
CA ALA A 563 -12.86 -49.48 10.88
C ALA A 563 -13.28 -48.83 12.20
N THR A 564 -14.43 -48.19 12.23
CA THR A 564 -15.03 -47.64 13.45
C THR A 564 -15.51 -48.78 14.35
N THR A 565 -15.32 -48.64 15.65
CA THR A 565 -15.82 -49.60 16.66
C THR A 565 -17.02 -49.00 17.41
N GLY A 566 -17.87 -49.86 18.00
CA GLY A 566 -19.05 -49.42 18.75
C GLY A 566 -20.04 -48.61 17.88
N GLN A 567 -20.56 -47.50 18.41
CA GLN A 567 -21.49 -46.62 17.68
C GLN A 567 -20.81 -45.76 16.60
N GLY A 568 -19.47 -45.66 16.60
CA GLY A 568 -18.70 -44.82 15.66
C GLY A 568 -18.08 -43.58 16.31
N ILE A 569 -17.64 -42.62 15.49
CA ILE A 569 -17.06 -41.36 15.94
C ILE A 569 -18.18 -40.33 16.13
N ARG A 570 -18.49 -39.96 17.38
CA ARG A 570 -19.57 -39.02 17.66
C ARG A 570 -19.22 -37.59 17.24
N VAL A 571 -20.04 -37.00 16.39
CA VAL A 571 -19.85 -35.64 15.84
C VAL A 571 -20.98 -34.67 16.21
N VAL A 572 -22.18 -35.20 16.50
CA VAL A 572 -23.27 -34.45 17.14
C VAL A 572 -23.67 -35.17 18.42
N ASP A 573 -23.79 -34.42 19.51
CA ASP A 573 -24.06 -34.88 20.88
C ASP A 573 -25.34 -34.19 21.39
N ALA A 574 -26.44 -34.93 21.48
CA ALA A 574 -27.73 -34.49 21.97
C ALA A 574 -27.83 -34.75 23.47
N GLN A 575 -27.91 -33.67 24.25
CA GLN A 575 -27.87 -33.71 25.71
C GLN A 575 -29.15 -33.17 26.33
N ASN A 576 -29.45 -33.63 27.55
CA ASN A 576 -30.51 -33.09 28.41
C ASN A 576 -31.91 -33.06 27.74
N GLY A 577 -32.24 -34.11 27.01
CA GLY A 577 -33.54 -34.23 26.31
C GLY A 577 -33.61 -33.50 24.97
N ALA A 578 -32.45 -33.10 24.41
CA ALA A 578 -32.39 -32.53 23.08
C ALA A 578 -32.87 -33.53 22.01
N THR A 579 -33.43 -32.99 20.91
CA THR A 579 -33.89 -33.78 19.76
C THR A 579 -33.23 -33.28 18.47
N THR A 580 -32.93 -34.19 17.55
CA THR A 580 -32.41 -33.87 16.21
C THR A 580 -33.34 -34.42 15.13
N GLU A 581 -33.78 -33.60 14.18
CA GLU A 581 -34.59 -34.09 13.06
C GLU A 581 -33.76 -35.05 12.18
N GLU A 582 -34.40 -36.08 11.59
CA GLU A 582 -33.73 -37.06 10.72
C GLU A 582 -32.98 -36.41 9.54
N GLY A 583 -33.46 -35.26 9.05
CA GLY A 583 -32.83 -34.49 7.97
C GLY A 583 -31.90 -33.37 8.42
N ALA A 584 -31.71 -33.17 9.74
CA ALA A 584 -31.00 -32.01 10.31
C ALA A 584 -29.55 -31.91 9.83
N PHE A 585 -28.90 -33.06 9.60
CA PHE A 585 -27.49 -33.12 9.22
C PHE A 585 -27.26 -34.04 8.03
N ALA A 586 -26.32 -33.65 7.16
CA ALA A 586 -25.85 -34.47 6.06
C ALA A 586 -24.38 -34.20 5.76
N LEU A 587 -23.65 -35.18 5.21
CA LEU A 587 -22.29 -34.96 4.75
C LEU A 587 -22.27 -34.01 3.55
N SER A 588 -21.44 -32.97 3.63
CA SER A 588 -21.20 -32.03 2.51
C SER A 588 -20.55 -32.69 1.29
N ARG A 589 -19.77 -33.75 1.52
CA ARG A 589 -19.05 -34.54 0.52
C ARG A 589 -18.72 -35.91 1.09
N PRO A 590 -18.46 -36.93 0.24
CA PRO A 590 -17.95 -38.22 0.70
C PRO A 590 -16.70 -38.06 1.57
N LEU A 591 -16.64 -38.81 2.67
CA LEU A 591 -15.48 -38.85 3.56
C LEU A 591 -14.80 -40.22 3.41
N GLN A 592 -13.57 -40.24 2.90
CA GLN A 592 -12.82 -41.48 2.69
C GLN A 592 -11.43 -41.35 3.31
N ALA A 593 -10.96 -42.43 3.94
CA ALA A 593 -9.57 -42.57 4.35
C ALA A 593 -9.14 -44.03 4.16
N GLY A 594 -8.03 -44.23 3.45
CA GLY A 594 -7.56 -45.55 3.05
C GLY A 594 -8.64 -46.36 2.34
N ALA A 595 -8.91 -47.56 2.84
CA ALA A 595 -9.91 -48.48 2.28
C ALA A 595 -11.35 -48.20 2.75
N PHE A 596 -11.54 -47.24 3.68
CA PHE A 596 -12.83 -47.05 4.35
C PHE A 596 -13.54 -45.80 3.82
N ASN A 597 -14.83 -45.96 3.51
CA ASN A 597 -15.76 -44.85 3.35
C ASN A 597 -16.45 -44.59 4.69
N TYR A 598 -16.67 -43.33 5.04
CA TYR A 598 -17.33 -42.95 6.28
C TYR A 598 -18.68 -42.32 5.97
N THR A 599 -19.74 -42.91 6.51
CA THR A 599 -21.12 -42.43 6.43
C THR A 599 -21.50 -41.72 7.72
N LEU A 600 -22.45 -40.79 7.62
CA LEU A 600 -23.01 -40.09 8.78
C LEU A 600 -24.36 -40.73 9.13
N ASN A 601 -24.48 -41.20 10.37
CA ASN A 601 -25.64 -41.98 10.83
C ASN A 601 -26.22 -41.37 12.10
N ARG A 602 -27.54 -41.21 12.13
CA ARG A 602 -28.32 -40.84 13.31
C ARG A 602 -28.75 -42.10 14.05
N ASP A 603 -28.61 -42.11 15.37
CA ASP A 603 -29.08 -43.21 16.22
C ASP A 603 -30.39 -42.84 16.96
N SER A 604 -30.93 -43.79 17.72
CA SER A 604 -32.16 -43.62 18.51
C SER A 604 -31.99 -42.73 19.75
N ASP A 605 -30.74 -42.44 20.13
CA ASP A 605 -30.37 -41.53 21.21
C ASP A 605 -30.27 -40.06 20.75
N GLU A 606 -30.67 -39.77 19.50
CA GLU A 606 -30.61 -38.44 18.87
C GLU A 606 -29.19 -37.96 18.52
N ASP A 607 -28.15 -38.72 18.88
CA ASP A 607 -26.75 -38.48 18.54
C ASP A 607 -26.47 -38.83 17.07
N TRP A 608 -25.40 -38.23 16.52
CA TRP A 608 -24.91 -38.54 15.17
C TRP A 608 -23.45 -38.98 15.17
N TYR A 609 -23.19 -40.07 14.45
CA TYR A 609 -21.90 -40.75 14.41
C TYR A 609 -21.40 -40.90 12.98
N LEU A 610 -20.08 -40.80 12.80
CA LEU A 610 -19.41 -41.30 11.61
C LEU A 610 -19.13 -42.79 11.77
N ARG A 611 -19.54 -43.60 10.79
CA ARG A 611 -19.31 -45.05 10.73
C ARG A 611 -18.56 -45.41 9.47
N SER A 612 -17.58 -46.30 9.58
CA SER A 612 -16.85 -46.82 8.42
C SER A 612 -17.62 -47.95 7.73
N GLU A 613 -17.63 -47.95 6.41
CA GLU A 613 -18.06 -49.03 5.55
C GLU A 613 -16.86 -49.48 4.67
N ASN A 614 -16.78 -50.78 4.40
CA ASN A 614 -15.77 -51.39 3.54
C ASN A 614 -16.09 -51.24 2.06
#